data_AF-A0A431W8A9-F1
#
_entry.id   AF-A0A431W8A9-F1
#
_cell.length_a   1.000
_cell.length_b   1.000
_cell.length_c   1.000
_cell.angle_alpha   90.00
_cell.angle_beta   90.00
_cell.angle_gamma   90.00
#
_symmetry.space_group_name_H-M   'P 1'
#
loop_
_entity.id
_entity.type
_entity.pdbx_description
1 polymer ?
#
loop_
_entity_poly.entity_id
_entity_poly.type
_entity_poly.pdbx_seq_one_letter_code
_entity_poly.pdbx_strand_id
1 'polypeptide(L)'
;MGRDRLMQPTGWIFYQSKHCGLSRYASYEISPWDLKFDSRFECSKIYVSDPALRQSACVIVASEKNAAFHFTQAKDKQTQGQRVYSAQLRQGYLILIFNQVHHPKIEEVKQYFHDMVLPFILQQEQTEELNDRTKTIVKLTALGFTTKEIANALFLSNRGVDYHLDIAKKTLGASNRSVLVFLAMQQSWFA
;
A
#
# COMPACT_ATOMS: atom_id res chain seq x y z
N MET A 1 -3.41 37.19 12.63
CA MET A 1 -3.80 35.90 13.24
C MET A 1 -3.22 34.79 12.39
N GLY A 2 -2.17 34.14 12.89
CA GLY A 2 -1.44 33.10 12.15
C GLY A 2 -2.33 31.87 11.99
N ARG A 3 -2.34 31.30 10.78
CA ARG A 3 -2.89 29.95 10.57
C ARG A 3 -2.04 29.02 11.41
N ASP A 4 -2.64 28.31 12.37
CA ASP A 4 -2.00 27.19 13.03
C ASP A 4 -1.45 26.27 11.94
N ARG A 5 -0.12 26.09 11.92
CA ARG A 5 0.51 25.15 10.99
C ARG A 5 -0.01 23.76 11.35
N LEU A 6 -0.89 23.23 10.52
CA LEU A 6 -1.25 21.81 10.52
C LEU A 6 0.03 20.98 10.66
N MET A 7 0.04 20.12 11.67
CA MET A 7 1.06 19.12 11.93
C MET A 7 1.41 18.37 10.64
N GLN A 8 2.69 18.38 10.23
CA GLN A 8 3.18 17.58 9.12
C GLN A 8 4.36 16.70 9.57
N PRO A 9 4.16 15.38 9.72
CA PRO A 9 5.27 14.46 9.89
C PRO A 9 6.20 14.55 8.69
N THR A 10 7.50 14.41 8.95
CA THR A 10 8.54 14.36 7.91
C THR A 10 8.56 13.04 7.13
N GLY A 11 7.86 12.02 7.62
CA GLY A 11 7.65 10.77 6.93
C GLY A 11 6.67 9.87 7.66
N TRP A 12 6.17 8.85 6.96
CA TRP A 12 5.28 7.86 7.55
C TRP A 12 5.52 6.46 6.97
N ILE A 13 5.21 5.45 7.79
CA ILE A 13 5.22 4.03 7.42
C ILE A 13 3.87 3.45 7.82
N PHE A 14 3.19 2.74 6.92
CA PHE A 14 1.95 2.04 7.20
C PHE A 14 2.09 0.54 6.91
N TYR A 15 1.80 -0.28 7.91
CA TYR A 15 1.75 -1.73 7.79
C TYR A 15 0.31 -2.21 7.73
N GLN A 16 -0.05 -2.92 6.66
CA GLN A 16 -1.36 -3.54 6.51
C GLN A 16 -1.31 -4.98 7.05
N SER A 17 -2.36 -5.41 7.78
CA SER A 17 -2.47 -6.77 8.30
C SER A 17 -3.14 -7.73 7.28
N LYS A 18 -2.68 -8.99 7.22
CA LYS A 18 -3.32 -10.09 6.46
C LYS A 18 -4.64 -10.53 7.08
N HIS A 19 -4.67 -10.61 8.41
CA HIS A 19 -5.78 -11.14 9.17
C HIS A 19 -6.31 -10.08 10.13
N CYS A 20 -7.60 -9.78 10.00
CA CYS A 20 -8.35 -9.20 11.10
C CYS A 20 -9.81 -9.64 10.98
N GLY A 21 -10.15 -10.72 11.69
CA GLY A 21 -11.51 -10.95 12.13
C GLY A 21 -11.72 -10.17 13.41
N LEU A 22 -12.31 -8.98 13.35
CA LEU A 22 -12.96 -8.36 14.50
C LEU A 22 -14.21 -7.62 14.04
N SER A 23 -15.17 -7.64 14.96
CA SER A 23 -16.61 -7.42 14.86
C SER A 23 -17.12 -6.41 13.83
N ARG A 24 -18.33 -6.69 13.31
CA ARG A 24 -19.14 -5.90 12.37
C ARG A 24 -19.53 -4.49 12.85
N TYR A 25 -18.78 -3.86 13.74
CA TYR A 25 -19.10 -2.54 14.27
C TYR A 25 -18.19 -1.47 13.66
N ALA A 26 -18.84 -0.53 12.99
CA ALA A 26 -18.30 0.46 12.07
C ALA A 26 -17.70 1.69 12.79
N SER A 27 -16.76 1.51 13.71
CA SER A 27 -16.06 2.62 14.36
C SER A 27 -14.55 2.52 14.21
N TYR A 28 -13.97 3.58 13.64
CA TYR A 28 -12.53 3.82 13.59
C TYR A 28 -12.02 4.06 15.02
N GLU A 29 -11.06 3.27 15.47
CA GLU A 29 -10.32 3.52 16.70
C GLU A 29 -8.88 3.85 16.37
N ILE A 30 -8.27 4.79 17.08
CA ILE A 30 -6.82 4.99 17.08
C ILE A 30 -6.41 4.89 18.53
N SER A 31 -5.53 3.94 18.84
CA SER A 31 -4.99 3.78 20.18
C SER A 31 -3.49 4.06 20.17
N PRO A 32 -2.95 4.66 21.23
CA PRO A 32 -1.50 4.75 21.43
C PRO A 32 -0.90 3.36 21.26
N TRP A 33 0.19 3.27 20.50
CA TRP A 33 0.87 2.01 20.23
C TRP A 33 2.26 2.03 20.85
N ASP A 34 2.54 1.06 21.71
CA ASP A 34 3.82 0.89 22.40
C ASP A 34 4.88 0.19 21.53
N LEU A 35 4.72 0.27 20.19
CA LEU A 35 5.59 -0.36 19.19
C LEU A 35 5.68 -1.90 19.31
N LYS A 36 4.76 -2.55 20.04
CA LYS A 36 4.66 -4.01 20.07
C LYS A 36 3.56 -4.47 19.13
N PHE A 37 3.94 -5.13 18.04
CA PHE A 37 2.95 -5.82 17.21
C PHE A 37 2.22 -6.86 18.07
N ASP A 38 0.90 -6.97 17.92
CA ASP A 38 0.14 -8.11 18.46
C ASP A 38 0.82 -9.40 17.96
N SER A 39 0.94 -10.43 18.80
CA SER A 39 1.50 -11.73 18.40
C SER A 39 0.79 -12.38 17.21
N ARG A 40 -0.41 -11.88 16.86
CA ARG A 40 -1.22 -12.31 15.71
C ARG A 40 -1.10 -11.37 14.51
N PHE A 41 -0.24 -10.34 14.57
CA PHE A 41 -0.02 -9.45 13.46
C PHE A 41 0.80 -10.15 12.38
N GLU A 42 0.17 -10.35 11.23
CA GLU A 42 0.84 -10.81 10.02
C GLU A 42 0.83 -9.68 9.00
N CYS A 43 1.99 -9.13 8.67
CA CYS A 43 2.08 -8.06 7.68
C CYS A 43 1.76 -8.59 6.27
N SER A 44 0.79 -7.98 5.60
CA SER A 44 0.47 -8.24 4.19
C SER A 44 1.23 -7.31 3.26
N LYS A 45 1.25 -6.01 3.57
CA LYS A 45 1.86 -4.95 2.76
C LYS A 45 2.46 -3.87 3.64
N ILE A 46 3.48 -3.20 3.09
CA ILE A 46 4.17 -2.06 3.70
C ILE A 46 4.11 -0.89 2.73
N TYR A 47 3.57 0.23 3.19
CA TYR A 47 3.53 1.49 2.45
C TYR A 47 4.39 2.53 3.17
N VAL A 48 5.11 3.35 2.42
CA VAL A 48 6.00 4.38 2.96
C VAL A 48 5.84 5.68 2.19
N SER A 49 5.99 6.81 2.88
CA SER A 49 5.98 8.13 2.26
C SER A 49 7.22 8.43 1.41
N ASP A 50 8.34 7.80 1.76
CA ASP A 50 9.65 7.99 1.14
C ASP A 50 10.31 6.61 0.96
N PRO A 51 10.80 6.26 -0.23
CA PRO A 51 11.53 5.02 -0.49
C PRO A 51 12.67 4.74 0.51
N ALA A 52 13.34 5.76 1.04
CA ALA A 52 14.41 5.61 2.03
C ALA A 52 13.92 4.99 3.35
N LEU A 53 12.63 5.08 3.67
CA LEU A 53 12.03 4.49 4.87
C LEU A 53 11.76 2.99 4.73
N ARG A 54 11.83 2.43 3.52
CA ARG A 54 11.44 1.03 3.27
C ARG A 54 12.35 0.04 3.98
N GLN A 55 13.65 0.31 4.03
CA GLN A 55 14.58 -0.54 4.78
C GLN A 55 14.24 -0.54 6.27
N SER A 56 14.02 0.64 6.86
CA SER A 56 13.60 0.76 8.25
C SER A 56 12.29 0.01 8.52
N ALA A 57 11.33 0.12 7.61
CA ALA A 57 10.06 -0.58 7.73
C ALA A 57 10.20 -2.11 7.76
N CYS A 58 11.06 -2.67 6.91
CA CYS A 58 11.34 -4.10 6.90
C CYS A 58 12.00 -4.58 8.21
N VAL A 59 12.97 -3.82 8.72
CA VAL A 59 13.63 -4.15 10.00
C VAL A 59 12.62 -4.16 11.14
N ILE A 60 11.69 -3.20 11.14
CA ILE A 60 10.63 -3.10 12.17
C ILE A 60 9.73 -4.33 12.19
N VAL A 61 9.29 -4.81 11.04
CA VAL A 61 8.43 -6.01 10.96
C VAL A 61 9.21 -7.28 11.31
N ALA A 62 10.49 -7.35 10.95
CA ALA A 62 11.33 -8.52 11.18
C ALA A 62 11.80 -8.66 12.64
N SER A 63 11.87 -7.56 13.41
CA SER A 63 12.21 -7.61 14.82
C SER A 63 11.01 -8.11 15.65
N GLU A 64 10.91 -9.42 15.86
CA GLU A 64 9.77 -10.05 16.54
C GLU A 64 9.50 -9.56 17.98
N LYS A 65 10.42 -8.81 18.62
CA LYS A 65 10.27 -8.38 20.01
C LYS A 65 10.95 -7.05 20.27
N ASN A 66 10.19 -6.07 20.75
CA ASN A 66 10.68 -4.87 21.44
C ASN A 66 11.91 -4.20 20.80
N ALA A 67 11.79 -3.80 19.55
CA ALA A 67 12.79 -2.90 19.04
C ALA A 67 12.38 -1.48 19.45
N ALA A 68 13.00 -1.02 20.53
CA ALA A 68 13.23 0.40 20.75
C ALA A 68 14.06 0.88 19.54
N PHE A 69 13.36 1.20 18.45
CA PHE A 69 14.00 1.62 17.22
C PHE A 69 14.51 3.02 17.39
N HIS A 70 15.82 3.11 17.64
CA HIS A 70 16.58 4.27 17.23
C HIS A 70 16.63 4.24 15.70
N PHE A 71 15.73 4.98 15.04
CA PHE A 71 16.02 5.45 13.70
C PHE A 71 17.36 6.21 13.84
N THR A 72 18.46 5.61 13.41
CA THR A 72 19.77 6.26 13.36
C THR A 72 19.75 7.31 12.25
N GLN A 73 18.95 8.35 12.43
CA GLN A 73 19.00 9.58 11.66
C GLN A 73 19.00 10.76 12.62
N ALA A 74 20.21 11.11 13.08
CA ALA A 74 20.55 12.29 13.86
C ALA A 74 19.87 12.41 15.23
N LYS A 75 20.58 13.00 16.19
CA LYS A 75 20.20 13.12 17.61
C LYS A 75 18.93 13.96 17.88
N ASP A 76 18.25 14.45 16.84
CA ASP A 76 17.17 15.45 16.94
C ASP A 76 15.79 14.99 16.44
N LYS A 77 15.65 13.76 15.92
CA LYS A 77 14.36 13.27 15.39
C LYS A 77 13.62 12.38 16.39
N GLN A 78 12.34 12.68 16.65
CA GLN A 78 11.45 11.84 17.48
C GLN A 78 10.49 11.04 16.59
N THR A 79 10.31 9.75 16.89
CA THR A 79 9.35 8.89 16.19
C THR A 79 8.19 8.52 17.10
N GLN A 80 6.98 8.49 16.56
CA GLN A 80 5.79 8.06 17.27
C GLN A 80 5.03 7.02 16.47
N GLY A 81 4.81 5.85 17.07
CA GLY A 81 3.92 4.82 16.55
C GLY A 81 2.49 5.05 17.02
N GLN A 82 1.52 4.92 16.12
CA GLN A 82 0.09 4.87 16.44
C GLN A 82 -0.57 3.67 15.74
N ARG A 83 -1.49 2.98 16.43
CA ARG A 83 -2.27 1.91 15.81
C ARG A 83 -3.45 2.53 15.09
N VAL A 84 -3.64 2.21 13.81
CA VAL A 84 -4.69 2.82 12.99
C VAL A 84 -5.66 1.75 12.52
N TYR A 85 -6.92 1.91 12.91
CA TYR A 85 -8.00 1.03 12.49
C TYR A 85 -8.81 1.78 11.44
N SER A 86 -8.85 1.25 10.22
CA SER A 86 -9.71 1.77 9.15
C SER A 86 -10.76 0.73 8.77
N ALA A 87 -12.02 1.16 8.72
CA ALA A 87 -13.13 0.32 8.25
C ALA A 87 -12.99 -0.07 6.76
N GLN A 88 -12.23 0.71 5.98
CA GLN A 88 -12.09 0.56 4.53
C GLN A 88 -10.91 -0.34 4.12
N LEU A 89 -9.79 -0.29 4.84
CA LEU A 89 -8.52 -0.94 4.43
C LEU A 89 -8.17 -2.23 5.20
N ARG A 90 -9.06 -2.68 6.10
CA ARG A 90 -8.71 -3.60 7.19
C ARG A 90 -7.69 -2.96 8.15
N GLN A 91 -7.40 -3.62 9.26
CA GLN A 91 -6.53 -3.11 10.33
C GLN A 91 -5.08 -2.92 9.89
N GLY A 92 -4.42 -1.86 10.37
CA GLY A 92 -2.99 -1.63 10.16
C GLY A 92 -2.29 -0.87 11.30
N TYR A 93 -1.01 -0.61 11.13
CA TYR A 93 -0.18 0.15 12.08
C TYR A 93 0.48 1.31 11.35
N LEU A 94 0.37 2.53 11.89
CA LEU A 94 0.95 3.74 11.32
C LEU A 94 2.10 4.23 12.21
N ILE A 95 3.27 4.45 11.62
CA ILE A 95 4.38 5.12 12.27
C ILE A 95 4.52 6.51 11.63
N LEU A 96 4.54 7.54 12.45
CA LEU A 96 4.81 8.91 12.06
C LEU A 96 6.20 9.34 12.54
N ILE A 97 6.93 10.05 11.69
CA ILE A 97 8.32 10.46 11.91
C ILE A 97 8.38 11.98 11.97
N PHE A 98 8.89 12.54 13.08
CA PHE A 98 9.05 13.98 13.26
C PHE A 98 10.52 14.38 13.37
N ASN A 99 10.84 15.57 12.90
CA ASN A 99 12.17 16.18 13.02
C ASN A 99 12.38 16.95 14.33
N GLN A 100 11.37 16.98 15.20
CA GLN A 100 11.40 17.67 16.48
C GLN A 100 10.47 16.96 17.45
N VAL A 101 10.64 17.22 18.76
CA VAL A 101 9.78 16.64 19.79
C VAL A 101 8.35 17.11 19.59
N HIS A 102 7.43 16.18 19.34
CA HIS A 102 6.04 16.49 19.07
C HIS A 102 5.11 15.40 19.61
N HIS A 103 4.04 15.84 20.27
CA HIS A 103 3.01 14.97 20.85
C HIS A 103 1.66 15.30 20.19
N PRO A 104 1.45 14.86 18.94
CA PRO A 104 0.23 15.11 18.19
C PRO A 104 -0.96 14.47 18.90
N LYS A 105 -2.07 15.20 18.87
CA LYS A 105 -3.34 14.68 19.38
C LYS A 105 -3.85 13.58 18.46
N ILE A 106 -4.63 12.65 19.02
CA ILE A 106 -5.23 11.56 18.25
C ILE A 106 -6.02 12.09 17.04
N GLU A 107 -6.76 13.19 17.21
CA GLU A 107 -7.55 13.79 16.12
C GLU A 107 -6.69 14.35 14.98
N GLU A 108 -5.50 14.88 15.29
CA GLU A 108 -4.56 15.36 14.27
C GLU A 108 -4.00 14.19 13.45
N VAL A 109 -3.73 13.06 14.10
CA VAL A 109 -3.28 11.85 13.41
C VAL A 109 -4.38 11.22 12.57
N LYS A 110 -5.64 11.22 13.07
CA LYS A 110 -6.79 10.79 12.27
C LYS A 110 -6.92 11.62 11.00
N GLN A 111 -6.89 12.95 11.14
CA GLN A 111 -7.00 13.87 10.01
C GLN A 111 -5.85 13.65 9.03
N TYR A 112 -4.62 13.57 9.52
CA TYR A 112 -3.44 13.33 8.68
C TYR A 112 -3.53 12.00 7.93
N PHE A 113 -3.94 10.92 8.61
CA PHE A 113 -4.11 9.61 7.96
C PHE A 113 -5.15 9.69 6.85
N HIS A 114 -6.30 10.32 7.10
CA HIS A 114 -7.37 10.45 6.13
C HIS A 114 -6.96 11.28 4.90
N ASP A 115 -6.22 12.38 5.12
CA ASP A 115 -5.92 13.33 4.05
C ASP A 115 -4.69 12.91 3.23
N MET A 116 -3.73 12.21 3.84
CA MET A 116 -2.43 11.95 3.22
C MET A 116 -2.14 10.46 2.99
N VAL A 117 -2.44 9.62 3.97
CA VAL A 117 -2.01 8.21 3.96
C VAL A 117 -3.03 7.32 3.25
N LEU A 118 -4.31 7.46 3.60
CA LEU A 118 -5.40 6.69 3.03
C LEU A 118 -5.53 6.85 1.51
N PRO A 119 -5.50 8.07 0.93
CA PRO A 119 -5.61 8.24 -0.51
C PRO A 119 -4.42 7.62 -1.25
N PHE A 120 -3.22 7.73 -0.68
CA PHE A 120 -2.02 7.10 -1.24
C PHE A 120 -2.16 5.58 -1.29
N ILE A 121 -2.60 4.95 -0.19
CA ILE A 121 -2.78 3.50 -0.12
C ILE A 121 -3.82 3.04 -1.15
N LEU A 122 -4.99 3.71 -1.20
CA LEU A 122 -6.04 3.37 -2.15
C LEU A 122 -5.57 3.50 -3.61
N GLN A 123 -4.75 4.52 -3.91
CA GLN A 123 -4.16 4.67 -5.24
C GLN A 123 -3.17 3.55 -5.58
N GLN A 124 -2.34 3.13 -4.63
CA GLN A 124 -1.41 2.00 -4.82
C GLN A 124 -2.17 0.68 -5.02
N GLU A 125 -3.21 0.41 -4.21
CA GLU A 125 -4.05 -0.79 -4.36
C GLU A 125 -4.75 -0.83 -5.72
N GLN A 126 -5.33 0.29 -6.17
CA GLN A 126 -5.93 0.37 -7.51
C GLN A 126 -4.90 0.15 -8.62
N THR A 127 -3.68 0.67 -8.45
CA THR A 127 -2.60 0.48 -9.44
C THR A 127 -2.16 -0.97 -9.49
N GLU A 128 -2.02 -1.64 -8.34
CA GLU A 128 -1.70 -3.06 -8.25
C GLU A 128 -2.81 -3.93 -8.82
N GLU A 129 -4.08 -3.68 -8.46
CA GLU A 129 -5.22 -4.39 -9.04
C GLU A 129 -5.31 -4.21 -10.55
N LEU A 130 -5.09 -2.98 -11.04
CA LEU A 130 -5.04 -2.71 -12.47
C LEU A 130 -3.90 -3.50 -13.12
N ASN A 131 -2.74 -3.58 -12.47
CA ASN A 131 -1.58 -4.33 -12.96
C ASN A 131 -1.86 -5.84 -12.97
N ASP A 132 -2.46 -6.38 -11.91
CA ASP A 132 -2.81 -7.80 -11.79
C ASP A 132 -3.91 -8.20 -12.78
N ARG A 133 -4.90 -7.33 -12.98
CA ARG A 133 -5.94 -7.55 -14.00
C ARG A 133 -5.36 -7.45 -15.40
N THR A 134 -4.43 -6.52 -15.63
CA THR A 134 -3.68 -6.41 -16.88
C THR A 134 -2.87 -7.69 -17.14
N LYS A 135 -2.11 -8.19 -16.16
CA LYS A 135 -1.38 -9.46 -16.25
C LYS A 135 -2.30 -10.64 -16.55
N THR A 136 -3.46 -10.71 -15.88
CA THR A 136 -4.47 -11.75 -16.12
C THR A 136 -4.96 -11.73 -17.56
N ILE A 137 -5.29 -10.54 -18.09
CA ILE A 137 -5.71 -10.37 -19.48
C ILE A 137 -4.61 -10.78 -20.45
N VAL A 138 -3.35 -10.42 -20.19
CA VAL A 138 -2.20 -10.84 -21.01
C VAL A 138 -2.00 -12.34 -20.95
N LYS A 139 -2.17 -12.98 -19.78
CA LYS A 139 -2.08 -14.44 -19.61
C LYS A 139 -3.17 -15.17 -20.40
N LEU A 140 -4.42 -14.71 -20.35
CA LEU A 140 -5.49 -15.29 -21.15
C LEU A 140 -5.25 -15.07 -22.66
N THR A 141 -4.70 -13.92 -23.04
CA THR A 141 -4.29 -13.67 -24.43
C THR A 141 -3.20 -14.64 -24.88
N ALA A 142 -2.22 -14.92 -24.02
CA ALA A 142 -1.15 -15.90 -24.29
C ALA A 142 -1.68 -17.34 -24.45
N LEU A 143 -2.77 -17.67 -23.76
CA LEU A 143 -3.48 -18.96 -23.89
C LEU A 143 -4.35 -19.05 -25.15
N GLY A 144 -4.41 -17.99 -25.98
CA GLY A 144 -5.15 -17.97 -27.24
C GLY A 144 -6.60 -17.50 -27.13
N PHE A 145 -7.05 -17.04 -25.96
CA PHE A 145 -8.40 -16.50 -25.81
C PHE A 145 -8.55 -15.17 -26.56
N THR A 146 -9.69 -15.00 -27.22
CA THR A 146 -10.05 -13.77 -27.93
C THR A 146 -10.48 -12.66 -26.96
N THR A 147 -10.41 -11.40 -27.38
CA THR A 147 -10.89 -10.24 -26.60
C THR A 147 -12.32 -10.45 -26.08
N LYS A 148 -13.20 -11.06 -26.88
CA LYS A 148 -14.59 -11.32 -26.52
C LYS A 148 -14.72 -12.37 -25.41
N GLU A 149 -13.97 -13.46 -25.50
CA GLU A 149 -13.97 -14.51 -24.48
C GLU A 149 -13.41 -14.00 -23.15
N ILE A 150 -12.33 -13.21 -23.19
CA ILE A 150 -11.73 -12.58 -22.02
C ILE A 150 -12.70 -11.58 -21.38
N ALA A 151 -13.35 -10.74 -22.19
CA ALA A 151 -14.33 -9.77 -21.72
C ALA A 151 -15.47 -10.45 -20.96
N ASN A 152 -16.02 -11.53 -21.53
CA ASN A 152 -17.06 -12.31 -20.89
C ASN A 152 -16.57 -12.98 -19.59
N ALA A 153 -15.38 -13.59 -19.60
CA ALA A 153 -14.83 -14.29 -18.43
C ALA A 153 -14.51 -13.35 -17.26
N LEU A 154 -14.11 -12.11 -17.53
CA LEU A 154 -13.68 -11.12 -16.52
C LEU A 154 -14.74 -10.06 -16.20
N PHE A 155 -15.95 -10.20 -16.75
CA PHE A 155 -17.05 -9.21 -16.65
C PHE A 155 -16.62 -7.80 -17.07
N LEU A 156 -15.91 -7.70 -18.20
CA LEU A 156 -15.45 -6.45 -18.81
C LEU A 156 -16.14 -6.20 -20.15
N SER A 157 -16.04 -4.97 -20.64
CA SER A 157 -16.34 -4.71 -22.06
C SER A 157 -15.14 -5.09 -22.94
N ASN A 158 -15.38 -5.36 -24.22
CA ASN A 158 -14.28 -5.56 -25.19
C ASN A 158 -13.28 -4.38 -25.17
N ARG A 159 -13.79 -3.15 -25.08
CA ARG A 159 -12.96 -1.94 -24.95
C ARG A 159 -12.13 -1.94 -23.66
N GLY A 160 -12.67 -2.45 -22.55
CA GLY A 160 -11.94 -2.60 -21.29
C GLY A 160 -10.77 -3.57 -21.43
N VAL A 161 -10.98 -4.70 -22.10
CA VAL A 161 -9.90 -5.66 -22.39
C VAL A 161 -8.83 -5.03 -23.29
N ASP A 162 -9.24 -4.35 -24.37
CA ASP A 162 -8.29 -3.68 -25.27
C ASP A 162 -7.51 -2.57 -24.56
N TYR A 163 -8.14 -1.82 -23.66
CA TYR A 163 -7.47 -0.81 -22.82
C TYR A 163 -6.34 -1.42 -21.97
N HIS A 164 -6.59 -2.55 -21.30
CA HIS A 164 -5.56 -3.25 -20.54
C HIS A 164 -4.43 -3.78 -21.44
N LEU A 165 -4.76 -4.32 -22.62
CA LEU A 165 -3.74 -4.76 -23.58
C LEU A 165 -2.90 -3.58 -24.09
N ASP A 166 -3.49 -2.40 -24.25
CA ASP A 166 -2.77 -1.18 -24.63
C ASP A 166 -1.86 -0.67 -23.51
N ILE A 167 -2.30 -0.71 -22.26
CA ILE A 167 -1.42 -0.45 -21.10
C ILE A 167 -0.25 -1.44 -21.11
N ALA A 168 -0.53 -2.73 -21.22
CA ALA A 168 0.51 -3.76 -21.19
C ALA A 168 1.54 -3.57 -22.31
N LYS A 169 1.08 -3.23 -23.52
CA LYS A 169 1.97 -2.92 -24.65
C LYS A 169 2.88 -1.74 -24.35
N LYS A 170 2.34 -0.65 -23.80
CA LYS A 170 3.14 0.53 -23.41
C LYS A 170 4.14 0.19 -22.31
N THR A 171 3.70 -0.52 -21.28
CA THR A 171 4.54 -0.90 -20.13
C THR A 171 5.69 -1.82 -20.53
N LEU A 172 5.45 -2.78 -21.42
CA LEU A 172 6.46 -3.75 -21.85
C LEU A 172 7.21 -3.30 -23.12
N GLY A 173 6.84 -2.19 -23.75
CA GLY A 173 7.44 -1.75 -25.01
C GLY A 173 7.08 -2.64 -26.21
N ALA A 174 5.95 -3.32 -26.18
CA ALA A 174 5.52 -4.24 -27.23
C ALA A 174 4.78 -3.52 -28.37
N SER A 175 5.18 -3.82 -29.60
CA SER A 175 4.55 -3.26 -30.80
C SER A 175 3.24 -3.97 -31.20
N ASN A 176 3.05 -5.23 -30.78
CA ASN A 176 1.87 -6.02 -31.11
C ASN A 176 1.59 -7.09 -30.02
N ARG A 177 0.48 -7.83 -30.16
CA ARG A 177 0.03 -8.83 -29.17
C ARG A 177 0.99 -10.01 -29.02
N SER A 178 1.63 -10.47 -30.09
CA SER A 178 2.60 -11.57 -30.02
C SER A 178 3.87 -11.16 -29.29
N VAL A 179 4.40 -9.97 -29.61
CA VAL A 179 5.55 -9.38 -28.89
C VAL A 179 5.21 -9.12 -27.43
N LEU A 180 3.98 -8.67 -27.14
CA LEU A 180 3.49 -8.47 -25.77
C LEU A 180 3.55 -9.77 -24.97
N VAL A 181 3.02 -10.87 -25.51
CA VAL A 181 3.04 -12.18 -24.85
C VAL A 181 4.47 -12.64 -24.61
N PHE A 182 5.35 -12.52 -25.60
CA PHE A 182 6.75 -12.89 -25.47
C PHE A 182 7.47 -12.11 -24.37
N LEU A 183 7.32 -10.79 -24.32
CA LEU A 183 7.97 -9.95 -23.30
C LEU A 183 7.37 -10.19 -21.90
N ALA A 184 6.07 -10.44 -21.81
CA ALA A 184 5.42 -10.81 -20.55
C ALA A 184 5.96 -12.14 -19.99
N MET A 185 6.29 -13.12 -20.85
CA MET A 185 6.97 -14.36 -20.43
C MET A 185 8.36 -14.08 -19.85
N GLN A 186 9.14 -13.22 -20.51
CA GLN A 186 10.51 -12.88 -20.06
C GLN A 186 10.54 -12.14 -18.71
N GLN A 187 9.51 -11.35 -18.41
CA GLN A 187 9.39 -10.61 -17.15
C GLN A 187 8.61 -11.37 -16.06
N SER A 188 8.38 -12.68 -16.24
CA SER A 188 7.68 -13.53 -15.27
C SER A 188 6.26 -13.08 -14.93
N TRP A 189 5.54 -12.44 -15.86
CA TRP A 189 4.14 -12.04 -15.63
C TRP A 189 3.17 -13.22 -15.58
N PHE A 190 3.61 -14.42 -15.96
CA PHE A 190 2.80 -15.65 -15.97
C PHE A 190 3.06 -16.58 -14.79
N ALA A 191 4.05 -16.26 -13.97
CA ALA A 191 4.46 -17.03 -12.79
C ALA A 191 3.37 -17.05 -11.71
#